data_AF-A0A350PIB4-F1
#
_entry.id   AF-A0A350PIB4-F1
#
_cell.length_a   1.000
_cell.length_b   1.000
_cell.length_c   1.000
_cell.angle_alpha   90.00
_cell.angle_beta   90.00
_cell.angle_gamma   90.00
#
_symmetry.space_group_name_H-M   'P 1'
#
loop_
_entity.id
_entity.type
_entity.pdbx_description
1 polymer ?
#
loop_
_entity_poly.entity_id
_entity_poly.type
_entity_poly.pdbx_seq_one_letter_code
_entity_poly.pdbx_strand_id
1 'polypeptide(L)' 'PLLWDVFAVSTYFTVSFLFWYVGLVPDLATIRDRATDKIRKYAYGIFSLGWTGSNRHWWNYEK' A
#
# COMPACT_ATOMS: atom_id res chain seq x y z
N PRO A 1 -4.99 31.40 -11.42
CA PRO A 1 -6.33 30.75 -11.53
C PRO A 1 -6.26 29.28 -12.00
N LEU A 2 -5.47 28.92 -13.03
CA LEU A 2 -5.34 27.53 -13.53
C LEU A 2 -4.36 26.66 -12.73
N LEU A 3 -3.26 27.23 -12.23
CA LEU A 3 -2.27 26.50 -11.43
C LEU A 3 -2.87 25.87 -10.17
N TRP A 4 -3.83 26.55 -9.56
CA TRP A 4 -4.53 26.09 -8.36
C TRP A 4 -5.35 24.82 -8.59
N ASP A 5 -5.88 24.63 -9.81
CA ASP A 5 -6.61 23.42 -10.17
C ASP A 5 -5.65 22.24 -10.37
N VAL A 6 -4.50 22.48 -11.01
CA VAL A 6 -3.45 21.46 -11.16
C VAL A 6 -2.96 20.98 -9.79
N PHE A 7 -2.73 21.89 -8.83
CA PHE A 7 -2.35 21.51 -7.47
C PHE A 7 -3.44 20.73 -6.76
N ALA A 8 -4.71 21.14 -6.88
CA ALA A 8 -5.83 20.43 -6.27
C ALA A 8 -5.96 19.02 -6.85
N VAL A 9 -6.06 18.89 -8.17
CA VAL A 9 -6.19 17.59 -8.84
C VAL A 9 -5.00 16.69 -8.56
N SER A 10 -3.76 17.21 -8.62
CA SER A 10 -2.57 16.39 -8.36
C SER A 10 -2.48 15.93 -6.90
N THR A 11 -2.82 16.80 -5.95
CA THR A 11 -2.80 16.41 -4.52
C THR A 11 -3.90 15.43 -4.20
N TYR A 12 -5.14 15.65 -4.66
CA TYR A 12 -6.22 14.68 -4.51
C TYR A 12 -5.87 13.35 -5.17
N PHE A 13 -5.37 13.37 -6.40
CA PHE A 13 -4.95 12.16 -7.10
C PHE A 13 -3.87 11.40 -6.32
N THR A 14 -2.83 12.11 -5.86
CA THR A 14 -1.70 11.49 -5.13
C THR A 14 -2.15 10.94 -3.78
N VAL A 15 -2.95 11.70 -3.03
CA VAL A 15 -3.47 11.28 -1.72
C VAL A 15 -4.42 10.10 -1.86
N SER A 16 -5.36 10.13 -2.82
CA SER A 16 -6.27 9.01 -3.10
C SER A 16 -5.51 7.76 -3.54
N PHE A 17 -4.51 7.92 -4.41
CA PHE A 17 -3.69 6.80 -4.87
C PHE A 17 -2.88 6.18 -3.73
N LEU A 18 -2.24 7.01 -2.90
CA LEU A 18 -1.49 6.54 -1.72
C LEU A 18 -2.41 5.85 -0.72
N PHE A 19 -3.57 6.43 -0.41
CA PHE A 19 -4.53 5.83 0.51
C PHE A 19 -5.00 4.45 0.03
N TRP A 20 -5.33 4.34 -1.26
CA TRP A 20 -5.72 3.07 -1.88
C TRP A 20 -4.58 2.05 -1.86
N TYR A 21 -3.36 2.47 -2.21
CA TYR A 21 -2.19 1.60 -2.19
C TYR A 21 -1.88 1.08 -0.79
N VAL A 22 -1.91 1.95 0.21
CA VAL A 22 -1.64 1.61 1.63
C VAL A 22 -2.69 0.62 2.15
N GLY A 23 -3.97 0.76 1.76
CA GLY A 23 -5.03 -0.22 2.03
C GLY A 23 -4.81 -1.60 1.38
N LEU A 24 -4.12 -1.65 0.24
CA LEU A 24 -3.80 -2.89 -0.46
C LEU A 24 -2.55 -3.60 0.06
N VAL A 25 -1.65 -2.90 0.77
CA VAL A 25 -0.45 -3.48 1.38
C VAL A 25 -0.75 -4.73 2.24
N PRO A 26 -1.74 -4.74 3.16
CA PRO A 26 -2.08 -5.94 3.94
C PRO A 26 -2.70 -7.08 3.09
N ASP A 27 -3.44 -6.75 2.03
CA ASP A 27 -4.01 -7.77 1.12
C ASP A 27 -2.91 -8.45 0.30
N LEU A 28 -1.97 -7.66 -0.23
CA LEU A 28 -0.77 -8.14 -0.93
C LEU A 28 0.12 -9.01 -0.02
N ALA A 29 0.23 -8.65 1.27
CA ALA A 29 0.93 -9.47 2.27
C ALA A 29 0.24 -10.84 2.47
N THR A 30 -1.09 -10.87 2.48
CA THR A 30 -1.88 -12.10 2.63
C THR A 30 -1.74 -13.01 1.41
N ILE A 31 -1.72 -12.43 0.20
CA ILE A 31 -1.50 -13.15 -1.07
C ILE A 31 -0.07 -13.71 -1.13
N ARG A 32 0.94 -12.95 -0.68
CA ARG A 32 2.32 -13.43 -0.52
C ARG A 32 2.40 -14.68 0.36
N ASP A 33 1.70 -14.70 1.49
CA ASP A 33 1.78 -15.81 2.44
C ASP A 33 1.12 -17.08 1.89
N ARG A 34 0.10 -16.94 1.03
CA ARG A 34 -0.54 -18.05 0.32
C ARG A 34 0.16 -18.48 -0.98
N ALA A 35 1.04 -17.64 -1.55
CA ALA A 35 1.75 -17.97 -2.78
C ALA A 35 2.80 -19.08 -2.56
N THR A 36 2.61 -20.21 -3.24
CA THR A 36 3.54 -21.36 -3.26
C THR A 36 4.77 -21.12 -4.15
N ASP A 37 4.65 -20.27 -5.17
CA ASP A 37 5.75 -19.90 -6.07
C ASP A 37 6.73 -18.92 -5.42
N LYS A 38 8.01 -19.29 -5.31
CA LYS A 38 9.08 -18.46 -4.72
C LYS A 38 9.24 -17.10 -5.40
N ILE A 39 9.10 -17.03 -6.73
CA ILE A 39 9.25 -15.79 -7.51
C ILE A 39 8.09 -14.83 -7.19
N ARG A 40 6.86 -15.34 -7.17
CA ARG A 40 5.66 -14.55 -6.84
C ARG A 40 5.73 -14.08 -5.40
N LYS A 41 6.17 -14.93 -4.47
CA LYS A 41 6.38 -14.59 -3.06
C LYS A 41 7.39 -13.46 -2.86
N TYR A 42 8.46 -13.43 -3.67
CA TYR A 42 9.46 -12.37 -3.61
C TYR A 42 8.95 -11.05 -4.21
N ALA A 43 8.30 -11.11 -5.38
CA ALA A 43 7.69 -9.94 -6.01
C ALA A 43 6.62 -9.31 -5.11
N TYR A 44 5.67 -10.11 -4.62
CA TYR A 44 4.65 -9.64 -3.67
C TYR A 44 5.23 -9.24 -2.31
N GLY A 45 6.38 -9.78 -1.91
CA GLY A 45 7.08 -9.35 -0.68
C GLY A 45 7.73 -7.97 -0.77
N ILE A 46 8.21 -7.57 -1.96
CA ILE A 46 8.68 -6.20 -2.21
C ILE A 46 7.48 -5.25 -2.20
N PHE A 47 6.39 -5.60 -2.89
CA PHE A 47 5.17 -4.78 -2.92
C PHE A 47 4.48 -4.68 -1.56
N SER A 48 4.56 -5.72 -0.72
CA SER A 48 4.02 -5.69 0.63
C SER A 48 4.91 -4.94 1.63
N LEU A 49 6.04 -4.35 1.20
CA LEU A 49 6.98 -3.58 2.03
C LEU A 49 7.41 -4.28 3.35
N GLY A 50 7.40 -5.62 3.38
CA GLY A 50 7.70 -6.38 4.60
C GLY A 50 6.59 -6.40 5.66
N TRP A 51 5.36 -5.99 5.30
CA TRP A 51 4.18 -6.09 6.15
C TRP A 51 3.95 -7.55 6.56
N THR A 52 4.11 -7.81 7.85
CA THR A 52 4.07 -9.16 8.46
C THR A 52 2.82 -9.37 9.31
N GLY A 53 1.86 -8.44 9.26
CA GLY A 53 0.64 -8.51 10.08
C GLY A 53 0.88 -8.41 11.59
N SER A 54 2.09 -8.04 12.04
CA SER A 54 2.41 -7.89 13.46
C SER A 54 1.52 -6.81 14.11
N ASN A 55 0.96 -7.11 15.29
CA ASN A 55 0.07 -6.22 16.08
C ASN A 55 0.63 -4.79 16.27
N ARG A 56 1.96 -4.63 16.22
CA ARG A 56 2.63 -3.33 16.36
C ARG A 56 2.54 -2.45 15.09
N HIS A 57 2.41 -3.05 13.91
CA HIS A 57 2.16 -2.33 12.65
C HIS A 57 0.71 -1.84 12.54
N TRP A 58 -0.25 -2.62 13.07
CA TRP A 58 -1.66 -2.24 13.12
C TRP A 58 -1.93 -1.01 13.99
N TRP A 59 -1.26 -0.91 15.15
CA TRP A 59 -1.43 0.23 16.07
C TRP A 59 -1.00 1.59 15.50
N ASN A 60 -0.13 1.59 14.47
CA ASN A 60 0.34 2.79 13.79
C ASN A 60 -0.43 3.07 12.48
N TYR A 61 -1.24 2.12 12.03
CA TYR A 61 -2.13 2.26 10.87
C TYR A 61 -3.49 2.84 11.26
N GLU A 62 -3.90 2.61 12.51
CA GLU A 62 -5.20 3.02 13.06
C GLU A 62 -5.16 4.39 13.78
N LYS A 63 -3.96 4.97 13.96
CA LYS A 63 -3.77 6.32 14.49
C LYS A 63 -3.61 7.33 13.35
#